data_AF-A0A0M6WSI9-F1
#
_entry.id   AF-A0A0M6WSI9-F1
#
_cell.length_a   1.000
_cell.length_b   1.000
_cell.length_c   1.000
_cell.angle_alpha   90.00
_cell.angle_beta   90.00
_cell.angle_gamma   90.00
#
_symmetry.space_group_name_H-M   'P 1'
#
loop_
_entity.id
_entity.type
_entity.pdbx_description
1 polymer ?
#
loop_
_entity_poly.entity_id
_entity_poly.type
_entity_poly.pdbx_seq_one_letter_code
_entity_poly.pdbx_strand_id
1 'polypeptide(L)'
;MNIEAYDADSLRKMVRLLEYENKILKDKLKKAGISYEEVNPFEEKIESAEEYDLDQGNRIVNPPYITEKMAIRFFSMFWGREDVYARRGKNGGYFPQCANRWNDRLCPKQRKEKVFCDECENTKWISLDVKK
;
A
#
# COMPACT_ATOMS: atom_id res chain seq x y z
N MET A 1 7.28 -23.02 -17.36
CA MET A 1 8.01 -23.02 -16.08
C MET A 1 7.20 -22.20 -15.09
N ASN A 2 7.02 -22.68 -13.85
CA ASN A 2 6.32 -21.90 -12.83
C ASN A 2 7.31 -20.91 -12.20
N ILE A 3 7.41 -19.70 -12.75
CA ILE A 3 8.42 -18.70 -12.38
C ILE A 3 8.20 -18.22 -10.93
N GLU A 4 6.97 -18.28 -10.43
CA GLU A 4 6.58 -17.90 -9.07
C GLU A 4 7.12 -18.84 -7.98
N ALA A 5 7.64 -20.02 -8.36
CA ALA A 5 8.21 -20.99 -7.43
C ALA A 5 9.69 -20.72 -7.10
N TYR A 6 10.34 -19.76 -7.76
CA TYR A 6 11.77 -19.48 -7.60
C TYR A 6 11.99 -18.11 -6.97
N ASP A 7 12.88 -18.05 -5.97
CA ASP A 7 13.32 -16.78 -5.40
C ASP A 7 14.20 -15.97 -6.37
N ALA A 8 14.36 -14.68 -6.05
CA ALA A 8 15.10 -13.74 -6.88
C ALA A 8 16.57 -14.14 -7.09
N ASP A 9 17.20 -14.80 -6.11
CA ASP A 9 18.59 -15.22 -6.19
C ASP A 9 18.77 -16.44 -7.10
N SER A 10 17.81 -17.37 -7.06
CA SER A 10 17.73 -18.54 -7.93
C SER A 10 17.55 -18.11 -9.39
N LEU A 11 16.68 -17.13 -9.64
CA LEU A 11 16.51 -16.55 -10.97
C LEU A 11 17.78 -15.83 -11.46
N ARG A 12 18.44 -15.03 -10.62
CA ARG A 12 19.73 -14.38 -10.96
C ARG A 12 20.80 -15.40 -11.32
N LYS A 13 20.87 -16.51 -10.58
CA LYS A 13 21.82 -17.59 -10.86
C LYS A 13 21.53 -18.26 -12.21
N MET A 14 20.26 -18.49 -12.52
CA MET A 14 19.85 -19.06 -13.80
C MET A 14 20.21 -18.13 -14.97
N VAL A 15 19.94 -16.83 -14.84
CA VAL A 15 20.31 -15.82 -15.86
C VAL A 15 21.80 -15.85 -16.16
N ARG A 16 22.66 -15.86 -15.13
CA ARG A 16 24.13 -15.92 -15.32
C ARG A 16 24.58 -17.17 -16.06
N LEU A 17 23.95 -18.31 -15.80
CA LEU A 17 24.26 -19.56 -16.50
C LEU A 17 23.88 -19.48 -17.98
N LEU A 18 22.68 -18.98 -18.26
CA LEU A 18 22.20 -18.78 -19.63
C LEU A 18 23.05 -17.76 -20.41
N GLU A 19 23.50 -16.68 -19.75
CA GLU A 19 24.41 -15.70 -20.34
C GLU A 19 25.76 -16.33 -20.72
N TYR A 20 26.31 -17.18 -19.84
CA TYR A 20 27.57 -17.88 -20.08
C TYR A 20 27.46 -18.89 -21.22
N GLU A 21 26.39 -19.69 -21.24
CA GLU A 21 26.11 -20.64 -22.31
C GLU A 21 25.94 -19.93 -23.66
N ASN A 22 25.15 -18.85 -23.69
CA ASN A 22 24.97 -18.03 -24.89
C ASN A 22 26.29 -17.46 -25.40
N LYS A 23 27.18 -17.01 -24.51
CA LYS A 23 28.51 -16.53 -24.90
C LYS A 23 29.32 -17.62 -25.61
N ILE A 24 29.38 -18.82 -25.04
CA ILE A 24 30.09 -19.96 -25.64
C ILE A 24 29.48 -20.33 -27.00
N LEU A 25 28.16 -20.35 -27.10
CA LEU A 25 27.46 -20.64 -28.35
C LEU A 25 27.78 -19.61 -29.44
N LYS A 26 27.71 -18.31 -29.12
CA LYS A 26 28.07 -17.23 -30.05
C LYS A 26 29.52 -17.34 -30.51
N ASP A 27 30.46 -17.67 -29.63
CA ASP A 27 31.87 -17.88 -30.00
C ASP A 27 32.05 -19.07 -30.96
N LYS A 28 31.29 -20.16 -30.76
CA LYS A 28 31.29 -21.31 -31.68
C LYS A 28 30.71 -20.95 -33.05
N LEU A 29 29.61 -20.20 -33.08
CA LEU A 29 28.99 -19.72 -34.33
C LEU A 29 29.94 -18.82 -35.12
N LYS A 30 30.64 -17.89 -34.45
CA LYS A 30 31.69 -17.06 -35.07
C LYS A 30 32.79 -17.90 -35.70
N LYS A 31 33.30 -18.90 -34.99
CA LYS A 31 34.33 -19.82 -35.51
C LYS A 31 33.85 -20.64 -36.71
N ALA A 32 32.56 -20.98 -36.73
CA ALA A 32 31.94 -21.71 -37.84
C ALA A 32 31.53 -20.79 -39.01
N GLY A 33 31.71 -19.47 -38.90
CA GLY A 33 31.29 -18.51 -39.94
C GLY A 33 29.77 -18.38 -40.07
N ILE A 34 29.00 -18.76 -39.05
CA ILE A 34 27.54 -18.71 -39.06
C ILE A 34 27.10 -17.36 -38.48
N SER A 35 26.34 -16.59 -39.26
CA SER A 35 25.74 -15.33 -38.80
C SER A 35 24.66 -15.57 -37.75
N TYR A 36 24.56 -14.68 -36.77
CA TYR A 36 23.50 -14.69 -35.77
C TYR A 36 23.06 -13.25 -35.48
N GLU A 37 21.81 -13.06 -35.04
CA GLU A 37 21.28 -11.75 -34.66
C GLU A 37 21.78 -11.34 -33.27
N GLU A 38 22.25 -10.09 -33.15
CA GLU A 38 22.61 -9.49 -31.87
C GLU A 38 21.39 -8.77 -31.31
N VAL A 39 20.72 -9.42 -30.36
CA VAL A 39 19.65 -8.81 -29.57
C VAL A 39 20.26 -8.20 -28.32
N ASN A 40 20.06 -6.90 -28.12
CA ASN A 40 20.36 -6.21 -26.86
C ASN A 40 19.06 -6.17 -26.02
N PRO A 41 18.97 -6.89 -24.89
CA PRO A 41 17.75 -6.95 -24.08
C PRO A 41 17.33 -5.60 -23.47
N PHE A 42 18.20 -4.59 -23.51
CA PHE A 42 17.96 -3.25 -22.97
C PHE A 42 17.79 -2.19 -24.07
N GLU A 43 17.71 -2.61 -25.33
CA GLU A 43 17.36 -1.73 -26.46
C GLU A 43 15.85 -1.55 -26.64
N GLU A 44 15.05 -1.86 -25.60
CA GLU A 44 13.71 -1.31 -25.52
C GLU A 44 13.83 0.22 -25.53
N LYS A 45 13.61 0.81 -26.71
CA LYS A 45 13.27 2.22 -26.81
C LYS A 45 12.11 2.41 -25.86
N ILE A 46 12.32 3.19 -24.80
CA ILE A 46 11.23 3.68 -23.98
C ILE A 46 10.42 4.57 -24.91
N GLU A 47 9.45 4.00 -25.64
CA GLU A 47 8.58 4.73 -26.58
C GLU A 47 7.73 5.80 -25.86
N SER A 48 7.69 5.71 -24.52
CA SER A 48 6.96 6.59 -23.63
C SER A 48 7.87 7.15 -22.53
N ALA A 49 9.06 7.63 -22.86
CA ALA A 49 9.65 8.68 -22.05
C ALA A 49 8.88 9.95 -22.41
N GLU A 50 7.67 10.10 -21.85
CA GLU A 50 6.99 11.39 -21.90
C GLU A 50 8.01 12.44 -21.46
N GLU A 51 8.31 13.38 -22.36
CA GLU A 51 9.24 14.46 -22.08
C GLU A 51 8.78 15.12 -20.77
N TYR A 52 9.74 15.35 -19.87
CA TYR A 52 9.44 15.94 -18.57
C TYR A 52 8.83 17.34 -18.76
N ASP A 53 7.50 17.38 -18.72
CA ASP A 53 6.71 18.59 -18.90
C ASP A 53 6.80 19.43 -17.62
N LEU A 54 7.36 20.64 -17.75
CA LEU A 54 7.55 21.58 -16.65
C LEU A 54 6.22 22.04 -16.06
N ASP A 55 5.12 21.97 -16.82
CA ASP A 55 3.79 22.37 -16.41
C ASP A 55 2.85 21.17 -16.29
N GLN A 56 3.24 20.22 -15.42
CA GLN A 56 2.37 19.12 -14.99
C GLN A 56 1.00 19.60 -14.47
N GLY A 57 0.92 20.86 -14.01
CA GLY A 57 -0.31 21.48 -13.50
C GLY A 57 -1.40 21.62 -14.57
N ASN A 58 -1.04 21.85 -15.84
CA ASN A 58 -1.99 21.93 -16.95
C ASN A 58 -2.80 20.65 -17.17
N ARG A 59 -2.33 19.50 -16.65
CA ARG A 59 -3.03 18.21 -16.75
C ARG A 59 -4.21 18.12 -15.78
N ILE A 60 -4.30 19.03 -14.80
CA ILE A 60 -5.40 19.07 -13.85
C ILE A 60 -6.61 19.74 -14.52
N VAL A 61 -7.51 18.92 -15.06
CA VAL A 61 -8.78 19.35 -15.70
C VAL A 61 -9.79 19.92 -14.67
N ASN A 62 -9.47 19.83 -13.38
CA ASN A 62 -10.32 20.25 -12.27
C ASN A 62 -10.09 21.73 -11.88
N PRO A 63 -10.99 22.33 -11.08
CA PRO A 63 -11.00 23.77 -10.82
C PRO A 63 -9.63 24.35 -10.42
N PRO A 64 -9.28 25.57 -10.86
CA PRO A 64 -7.96 26.17 -10.66
C PRO A 64 -7.61 26.43 -9.19
N TYR A 65 -8.57 26.27 -8.27
CA TYR A 65 -8.39 26.41 -6.84
C TYR A 65 -9.16 25.32 -6.09
N ILE A 66 -8.69 25.00 -4.88
CA ILE A 66 -9.37 24.09 -3.97
C ILE A 66 -10.70 24.74 -3.55
N THR A 67 -11.81 24.11 -3.91
CA THR A 67 -13.14 24.56 -3.48
C THR A 67 -13.45 24.08 -2.06
N GLU A 68 -14.35 24.76 -1.36
CA GLU A 68 -14.83 24.35 -0.04
C GLU A 68 -15.37 22.90 -0.05
N LYS A 69 -16.10 22.52 -1.10
CA LYS A 69 -16.60 21.13 -1.26
C LYS A 69 -15.46 20.11 -1.39
N MET A 70 -14.38 20.46 -2.09
CA MET A 70 -13.19 19.61 -2.18
C MET A 70 -12.50 19.49 -0.82
N ALA A 71 -12.36 20.60 -0.09
CA ALA A 71 -11.80 20.61 1.25
C ALA A 71 -12.64 19.73 2.19
N ILE A 72 -13.96 19.92 2.24
CA ILE A 72 -14.87 19.10 3.06
C ILE A 72 -14.73 17.62 2.71
N ARG A 73 -14.75 17.27 1.42
CA ARG A 73 -14.61 15.87 0.96
C ARG A 73 -13.24 15.27 1.28
N PHE A 74 -12.18 16.06 1.23
CA PHE A 74 -10.85 15.62 1.62
C PHE A 74 -10.78 15.38 3.13
N PHE A 75 -11.21 16.35 3.93
CA PHE A 75 -11.19 16.25 5.39
C PHE A 75 -12.11 15.14 5.91
N SER A 76 -13.23 14.85 5.24
CA SER A 76 -14.11 13.73 5.62
C SER A 76 -13.44 12.37 5.52
N MET A 77 -12.36 12.21 4.73
CA MET A 77 -11.57 10.97 4.70
C MET A 77 -10.79 10.72 6.00
N PHE A 78 -10.59 11.78 6.80
CA PHE A 78 -9.85 11.75 8.06
C PHE A 78 -10.77 11.93 9.27
N TRP A 79 -12.08 12.10 9.05
CA TRP A 79 -13.05 12.12 10.12
C TRP A 79 -13.18 10.71 10.70
N GLY A 80 -13.11 10.63 12.03
CA GLY A 80 -13.46 9.41 12.76
C GLY A 80 -14.98 9.25 12.83
N ARG A 81 -15.41 8.31 13.67
CA ARG A 81 -16.81 8.20 14.11
C ARG A 81 -17.29 9.53 14.68
N GLU A 82 -18.33 10.12 14.10
CA GLU A 82 -18.94 11.37 14.60
C GLU A 82 -19.86 11.14 15.80
N ASP A 83 -20.28 9.90 16.04
CA ASP A 83 -21.22 9.52 17.08
C ASP A 83 -20.54 9.04 18.37
N VAL A 84 -19.24 8.76 18.35
CA VAL A 84 -18.51 8.18 19.49
C VAL A 84 -17.27 8.97 19.87
N TYR A 85 -17.17 9.29 21.15
CA TYR A 85 -15.99 9.89 21.74
C TYR A 85 -14.80 8.92 21.68
N ALA A 86 -13.79 9.29 20.90
CA ALA A 86 -12.54 8.56 20.79
C ALA A 86 -11.42 9.24 21.57
N ARG A 87 -10.71 8.48 22.41
CA ARG A 87 -9.59 8.98 23.21
C ARG A 87 -8.27 8.51 22.61
N ARG A 88 -7.31 9.43 22.49
CA ARG A 88 -5.95 9.10 22.01
C ARG A 88 -5.19 8.27 23.04
N GLY A 89 -4.59 7.17 22.60
CA GLY A 89 -3.70 6.34 23.42
C GLY A 89 -2.32 7.00 23.65
N LYS A 90 -1.59 6.51 24.67
CA LYS A 90 -0.23 6.98 24.99
C LYS A 90 0.74 6.77 23.81
N ASN A 91 0.64 5.62 23.13
CA ASN A 91 1.50 5.24 22.01
C ASN A 91 0.87 5.56 20.64
N GLY A 92 -0.12 6.46 20.60
CA GLY A 92 -0.90 6.75 19.40
C GLY A 92 -2.19 5.93 19.30
N GLY A 93 -2.89 6.11 18.17
CA GLY A 93 -4.22 5.54 17.94
C GLY A 93 -5.35 6.24 18.70
N TYR A 94 -6.57 6.12 18.18
CA TYR A 94 -7.80 6.61 18.81
C TYR A 94 -8.68 5.41 19.14
N PHE A 95 -9.18 5.35 20.38
CA PHE A 95 -10.00 4.25 20.85
C PHE A 95 -11.36 4.75 21.33
N PRO A 96 -12.48 4.17 20.87
CA PRO A 96 -13.80 4.55 21.33
C PRO A 96 -13.94 4.26 22.83
N GLN A 97 -14.59 5.16 23.56
CA GLN A 97 -14.77 5.04 24.99
C GLN A 97 -16.15 4.47 25.32
N CYS A 98 -16.18 3.44 26.16
CA CYS A 98 -17.42 2.79 26.61
C CYS A 98 -17.73 3.23 28.05
N ALA A 99 -18.97 3.66 28.30
CA ALA A 99 -19.44 4.08 29.61
C ALA A 99 -19.40 2.94 30.63
N ASN A 100 -19.61 1.70 30.19
CA ASN A 100 -19.60 0.52 31.04
C ASN A 100 -18.20 -0.01 31.32
N ARG A 101 -17.13 0.59 30.76
CA ARG A 101 -15.75 0.05 30.84
C ARG A 101 -15.28 -0.24 32.27
N TRP A 102 -15.70 0.55 33.25
CA TRP A 102 -15.27 0.42 34.65
C TRP A 102 -16.29 -0.28 35.55
N ASN A 103 -17.36 -0.84 34.98
CA ASN A 103 -18.35 -1.64 35.70
C ASN A 103 -18.00 -3.13 35.54
N ASP A 104 -17.57 -3.78 36.61
CA ASP A 104 -17.13 -5.18 36.65
C ASP A 104 -18.26 -6.20 36.40
N ARG A 105 -19.50 -5.84 36.77
CA ARG A 105 -20.70 -6.65 36.50
C ARG A 105 -21.04 -6.67 35.02
N LEU A 106 -20.84 -5.55 34.33
CA LEU A 106 -21.24 -5.40 32.92
C LEU A 106 -20.09 -5.65 31.93
N CYS A 107 -18.86 -5.27 32.25
CA CYS A 107 -17.74 -5.28 31.32
C CYS A 107 -16.87 -6.55 31.46
N PRO A 108 -16.86 -7.44 30.44
CA PRO A 108 -15.99 -8.62 30.42
C PRO A 108 -14.50 -8.31 30.60
N LYS A 109 -14.04 -7.14 30.11
CA LYS A 109 -12.63 -6.73 30.19
C LYS A 109 -12.14 -6.53 31.63
N GLN A 110 -13.02 -6.11 32.56
CA GLN A 110 -12.65 -5.97 33.98
C GLN A 110 -12.47 -7.33 34.63
N ARG A 111 -13.20 -8.34 34.14
CA ARG A 111 -13.06 -9.76 34.54
C ARG A 111 -11.95 -10.49 33.78
N LYS A 112 -11.14 -9.76 32.99
CA LYS A 112 -10.03 -10.28 32.17
C LYS A 112 -10.47 -11.25 31.06
N GLU A 113 -11.73 -11.22 30.66
CA GLU A 113 -12.24 -12.00 29.54
C GLU A 113 -11.81 -11.40 28.19
N LYS A 114 -11.49 -12.26 27.22
CA LYS A 114 -11.01 -11.86 25.89
C LYS A 114 -12.15 -11.64 24.90
N VAL A 115 -13.05 -10.69 25.19
CA VAL A 115 -14.20 -10.33 24.31
C VAL A 115 -13.92 -9.01 23.59
N PHE A 116 -14.20 -8.90 22.29
CA PHE A 116 -14.10 -7.63 21.56
C PHE A 116 -15.27 -6.70 21.91
N CYS A 117 -15.05 -5.37 21.91
CA CYS A 117 -16.12 -4.44 22.27
C CYS A 117 -17.26 -4.42 21.23
N ASP A 118 -16.95 -4.72 19.96
CA ASP A 118 -17.95 -4.75 18.89
C ASP A 118 -18.90 -5.96 19.00
N GLU A 119 -18.49 -7.00 19.73
CA GLU A 119 -19.25 -8.23 19.94
C GLU A 119 -19.90 -8.29 21.34
N CYS A 120 -19.72 -7.24 22.16
CA CYS A 120 -20.19 -7.22 23.54
C CYS A 120 -21.63 -6.71 23.63
N GLU A 121 -22.52 -7.51 24.24
CA GLU A 121 -23.94 -7.17 24.43
C GLU A 121 -24.15 -5.94 25.34
N ASN A 122 -23.20 -5.69 26.25
CA ASN A 122 -23.26 -4.57 27.19
C ASN A 122 -22.51 -3.32 26.67
N THR A 123 -22.28 -3.22 25.36
CA THR A 123 -21.58 -2.07 24.78
C THR A 123 -22.43 -0.80 24.86
N LYS A 124 -21.86 0.23 25.48
CA LYS A 124 -22.47 1.56 25.59
C LYS A 124 -21.42 2.62 25.30
N TRP A 125 -21.31 3.01 24.04
CA TRP A 125 -20.38 4.05 23.61
C TRP A 125 -20.75 5.41 24.19
N ILE A 126 -19.73 6.19 24.55
CA ILE A 126 -19.89 7.58 24.99
C ILE A 126 -20.06 8.44 23.74
N SER A 127 -21.11 9.28 23.70
CA SER A 127 -21.36 10.21 22.60
C SER A 127 -20.23 11.21 22.44
N LEU A 128 -19.91 11.57 21.19
CA LEU A 128 -19.06 12.71 20.90
C LEU A 128 -19.87 14.01 21.09
N ASP A 129 -20.05 14.44 22.34
CA ASP A 129 -20.68 15.74 22.62
C ASP A 129 -19.68 16.88 22.43
N VAL A 130 -20.00 17.80 21.54
CA VAL A 130 -19.19 19.00 21.22
C VAL A 130 -19.19 20.02 22.37
N LYS A 131 -20.06 19.82 23.38
CA LYS A 131 -20.15 20.69 24.56
C LYS A 131 -19.30 20.17 25.71
N LYS A 132 -18.12 20.78 25.88
CA LYS A 132 -17.46 20.95 27.17
C LYS A 132 -17.01 22.39 27.32
#